data_AF-A0A923RSC6-F1
#
_entry.id   AF-A0A923RSC6-F1
#
_cell.length_a   1.000
_cell.length_b   1.000
_cell.length_c   1.000
_cell.angle_alpha   90.00
_cell.angle_beta   90.00
_cell.angle_gamma   90.00
#
_symmetry.space_group_name_H-M   'P 1'
#
loop_
_entity.id
_entity.type
_entity.pdbx_description
1 polymer ?
#
loop_
_entity_poly.entity_id
_entity_poly.type
_entity_poly.pdbx_seq_one_letter_code
_entity_poly.pdbx_strand_id
1 'polypeptide(L)'
;MIIKASAALRNDYASISNIARKTNEPIYITKNGEGDGVFMSIDAFEKREQILELRAKIIQAEEERLNGAKTRSISEARKELRERARNISY
;
A
#
# COMPACT_ATOMS: atom_id res chain seq x y z
N MET A 1 -9.61 -15.85 2.65
CA MET A 1 -8.44 -16.32 1.86
C MET A 1 -8.95 -17.13 0.69
N ILE A 2 -8.74 -16.64 -0.54
CA ILE A 2 -9.18 -17.30 -1.78
C ILE A 2 -7.98 -18.01 -2.39
N ILE A 3 -8.12 -19.30 -2.72
CA ILE A 3 -7.08 -20.10 -3.36
C ILE A 3 -7.62 -20.64 -4.68
N LYS A 4 -6.83 -20.54 -5.76
CA LYS A 4 -7.16 -21.05 -7.09
C LYS A 4 -5.97 -21.78 -7.69
N ALA A 5 -6.24 -22.87 -8.40
CA ALA A 5 -5.22 -23.52 -9.21
C ALA A 5 -4.81 -22.61 -10.38
N SER A 6 -3.55 -22.67 -10.81
CA SER A 6 -3.03 -21.94 -11.98
C SER A 6 -3.84 -22.20 -13.25
N ALA A 7 -4.37 -23.42 -13.43
CA ALA A 7 -5.27 -23.75 -14.54
C ALA A 7 -6.56 -22.90 -14.57
N ALA A 8 -7.05 -22.47 -13.40
CA ALA A 8 -8.25 -21.63 -13.31
C ALA A 8 -8.02 -20.21 -13.86
N LEU A 9 -6.78 -19.70 -13.85
CA LEU A 9 -6.46 -18.42 -14.47
C LEU A 9 -6.68 -18.46 -15.98
N ARG A 10 -6.39 -19.59 -16.63
CA ARG A 10 -6.62 -19.75 -18.07
C ARG A 10 -8.11 -19.91 -18.39
N ASN A 11 -8.82 -20.68 -17.57
CA ASN A 11 -10.20 -21.08 -17.87
C ASN A 11 -11.25 -20.05 -17.44
N ASP A 12 -10.99 -19.29 -16.37
CA ASP A 12 -11.97 -18.38 -15.75
C ASP A 12 -11.33 -17.06 -15.32
N TYR A 13 -10.45 -16.51 -16.17
CA TYR A 13 -9.75 -15.26 -15.90
C TYR A 13 -10.71 -14.12 -15.54
N ALA A 14 -11.81 -13.97 -16.29
CA ALA A 14 -12.73 -12.85 -16.13
C ALA A 14 -13.39 -12.83 -14.74
N SER A 15 -13.84 -13.99 -14.24
CA SER A 15 -14.40 -14.12 -12.90
C SER A 15 -13.34 -13.82 -11.84
N ILE A 16 -12.15 -14.40 -11.96
CA ILE A 16 -11.03 -14.20 -11.01
C ILE A 16 -10.62 -12.72 -10.97
N SER A 17 -10.51 -12.09 -12.13
CA SER A 17 -10.17 -10.67 -12.31
C SER A 17 -11.23 -9.76 -11.66
N ASN A 18 -12.52 -10.12 -11.81
CA ASN A 18 -13.62 -9.39 -11.18
C ASN A 18 -13.65 -9.56 -9.66
N ILE A 19 -13.38 -10.76 -9.15
CA ILE A 19 -13.27 -10.99 -7.71
C ILE A 19 -12.13 -10.15 -7.15
N ALA A 20 -10.93 -10.20 -7.75
CA ALA A 20 -9.78 -9.44 -7.29
C ALA A 20 -10.04 -7.93 -7.25
N ARG A 21 -10.74 -7.37 -8.25
CA ARG A 21 -11.14 -5.96 -8.26
C ARG A 21 -12.21 -5.61 -7.22
N LYS A 22 -13.18 -6.50 -6.99
CA LYS A 22 -14.29 -6.23 -6.05
C LYS A 22 -13.86 -6.35 -4.59
N THR A 23 -13.07 -7.37 -4.28
CA THR A 23 -12.64 -7.63 -2.90
C THR A 23 -11.42 -6.82 -2.53
N ASN A 24 -10.58 -6.43 -3.51
CA ASN A 24 -9.24 -5.88 -3.26
C ASN A 24 -8.38 -6.79 -2.36
N GLU A 25 -8.68 -8.10 -2.36
CA GLU A 25 -7.98 -9.10 -1.57
C GLU A 25 -7.04 -9.94 -2.44
N PRO A 26 -5.92 -10.42 -1.88
CA PRO A 26 -5.03 -11.35 -2.57
C PRO A 26 -5.71 -12.70 -2.82
N ILE A 27 -5.59 -13.18 -4.06
CA ILE A 27 -5.98 -14.54 -4.46
C ILE A 27 -4.71 -15.37 -4.61
N TYR A 28 -4.58 -16.43 -3.83
CA TYR A 28 -3.42 -17.30 -3.87
C TYR A 28 -3.53 -18.29 -5.03
N ILE A 29 -2.47 -18.40 -5.81
CA ILE A 29 -2.38 -19.29 -6.95
C ILE A 29 -1.52 -20.48 -6.57
N THR A 30 -2.04 -21.68 -6.84
CA THR A 30 -1.31 -22.92 -6.63
C THR A 30 -0.96 -23.60 -7.94
N LYS A 31 0.21 -24.23 -7.98
CA LYS A 31 0.66 -25.09 -9.07
C LYS A 31 1.02 -26.43 -8.48
N ASN A 32 0.37 -27.50 -8.96
CA ASN A 32 0.54 -28.87 -8.44
C ASN A 32 0.31 -29.01 -6.93
N GLY A 33 -0.57 -28.18 -6.34
CA GLY A 33 -0.86 -28.19 -4.91
C GLY A 33 0.08 -27.34 -4.06
N GLU A 34 1.17 -26.81 -4.63
CA GLU A 34 2.08 -25.90 -3.96
C GLU A 34 1.74 -24.45 -4.25
N GLY A 35 2.01 -23.55 -3.29
CA GLY A 35 1.84 -22.11 -3.47
C GLY A 35 2.85 -21.57 -4.48
N ASP A 36 2.35 -20.97 -5.55
CA ASP A 36 3.16 -20.49 -6.68
C ASP A 36 3.21 -18.96 -6.71
N GLY A 37 2.06 -18.30 -6.52
CA GLY A 37 1.99 -16.85 -6.59
C GLY A 37 0.72 -16.25 -6.00
N VAL A 38 0.58 -14.93 -6.15
CA VAL A 38 -0.59 -14.18 -5.70
C VAL A 38 -1.09 -13.30 -6.86
N PHE A 39 -2.40 -13.32 -7.07
CA PHE A 39 -3.10 -12.46 -8.01
C PHE A 39 -3.89 -11.39 -7.26
N MET A 40 -3.79 -10.14 -7.70
CA MET A 40 -4.47 -8.98 -7.12
C MET A 40 -4.75 -7.95 -8.23
N SER A 41 -5.73 -7.06 -8.04
CA SER A 41 -5.88 -5.89 -8.90
C SER A 41 -4.70 -4.94 -8.71
N ILE A 42 -4.36 -4.19 -9.77
CA ILE A 42 -3.27 -3.20 -9.75
C ILE A 42 -3.54 -2.15 -8.67
N ASP A 43 -4.75 -1.58 -8.65
CA ASP A 43 -5.13 -0.56 -7.67
C ASP A 43 -5.00 -1.04 -6.21
N ALA A 44 -5.37 -2.29 -5.93
CA ALA A 44 -5.24 -2.85 -4.58
C ALA A 44 -3.77 -3.09 -4.22
N PHE A 45 -2.95 -3.52 -5.17
CA PHE A 45 -1.51 -3.68 -4.98
C PHE A 45 -0.84 -2.33 -4.70
N GLU A 46 -1.06 -1.31 -5.53
CA GLU A 46 -0.48 0.01 -5.34
C GLU A 46 -0.92 0.66 -4.02
N LYS A 47 -2.21 0.57 -3.69
CA LYS A 47 -2.73 1.08 -2.41
C LYS A 47 -2.08 0.37 -1.22
N ARG A 48 -1.84 -0.94 -1.31
CA ARG A 48 -1.14 -1.69 -0.28
C ARG A 48 0.29 -1.21 -0.12
N GLU A 49 1.02 -1.02 -1.22
CA GLU A 49 2.40 -0.52 -1.20
C GLU A 49 2.47 0.89 -0.58
N GLN A 50 1.57 1.80 -0.97
CA GLN A 50 1.49 3.15 -0.38
C GLN A 50 1.23 3.12 1.13
N ILE A 51 0.34 2.23 1.60
CA ILE A 51 0.06 2.08 3.03
C ILE A 51 1.30 1.54 3.77
N LEU A 52 2.02 0.59 3.18
CA LEU A 52 3.24 0.05 3.77
C LEU A 52 4.33 1.11 3.86
N GLU A 53 4.53 1.90 2.81
CA GLU A 53 5.47 3.02 2.81
C GLU A 53 5.11 4.06 3.87
N LEU A 54 3.82 4.43 3.97
CA LEU A 54 3.35 5.36 5.00
C LEU A 54 3.62 4.82 6.42
N ARG A 55 3.34 3.53 6.65
CA ARG A 55 3.61 2.89 7.96
C ARG A 55 5.09 2.89 8.28
N ALA A 56 5.96 2.59 7.33
CA ALA A 56 7.40 2.62 7.52
C ALA A 56 7.86 4.03 7.93
N LYS A 57 7.37 5.08 7.26
CA LYS A 57 7.66 6.48 7.60
C LYS A 57 7.17 6.87 9.00
N ILE A 58 5.98 6.40 9.40
CA ILE A 58 5.44 6.65 10.75
C ILE A 58 6.32 5.98 11.80
N ILE A 59 6.71 4.72 11.59
CA ILE A 59 7.58 3.99 12.51
C ILE A 59 8.93 4.71 12.65
N GLN A 60 9.53 5.10 11.54
CA GLN A 60 10.77 5.88 11.54
C GLN A 60 10.62 7.18 12.34
N ALA A 61 9.55 7.94 12.10
CA ALA A 61 9.31 9.20 12.82
C ALA A 61 9.13 8.99 14.34
N GLU A 62 8.52 7.87 14.75
CA GLU A 62 8.40 7.51 16.17
C GLU A 62 9.74 7.09 16.78
N GLU A 63 10.57 6.33 16.07
CA GLU A 63 11.93 6.00 16.50
C GLU A 63 12.78 7.26 16.66
N GLU A 64 12.73 8.18 15.70
CA GLU A 64 13.42 9.47 15.77
C GLU A 64 12.96 10.27 16.98
N ARG A 65 11.65 10.32 17.26
CA ARG A 65 11.11 10.98 18.45
C ARG A 65 11.62 10.35 19.74
N LEU A 66 11.65 9.01 19.83
CA LEU A 66 12.19 8.30 20.99
C LEU A 66 13.68 8.56 21.20
N ASN A 67 14.44 8.70 20.11
CA ASN A 67 15.86 9.05 20.11
C ASN A 67 16.13 10.55 20.36
N GLY A 68 15.10 11.34 20.67
CA GLY A 68 15.23 12.74 21.04
C GLY A 68 15.30 13.71 19.85
N ALA A 69 14.92 13.29 18.64
CA ALA A 69 14.78 14.19 17.52
C ALA A 69 13.76 15.30 17.82
N LYS A 70 14.03 16.50 17.31
CA LYS A 70 13.18 17.67 17.53
C LYS A 70 11.83 17.47 16.85
N THR A 71 10.82 17.13 17.64
CA THR A 71 9.44 17.13 17.16
C THR A 71 8.93 18.56 17.00
N ARG A 72 7.97 18.74 16.11
CA ARG A 72 7.30 20.03 15.88
C ARG A 72 5.81 19.85 16.10
N SER A 73 5.18 20.89 16.64
CA SER A 73 3.74 20.90 16.75
C SER A 73 3.08 21.06 15.37
N ILE A 74 1.82 20.61 15.25
CA ILE A 74 1.05 20.75 14.01
C ILE A 74 0.89 22.24 13.62
N SER A 75 0.80 23.14 14.60
CA SER A 75 0.70 24.59 14.36
C SER A 75 1.98 25.18 13.76
N GLU A 76 3.15 24.80 14.27
CA GLU A 76 4.45 25.23 13.73
C GLU A 76 4.68 24.69 12.32
N ALA A 77 4.40 23.41 12.07
CA ALA A 77 4.52 22.80 10.75
C ALA A 77 3.59 23.48 9.72
N ARG A 78 2.35 23.81 10.11
CA ARG A 78 1.40 24.54 9.24
C ARG A 78 1.87 25.95 8.92
N LYS A 79 2.48 26.65 9.88
CA LYS A 79 3.00 28.01 9.67
C LYS A 79 4.13 27.99 8.64
N GLU A 80 5.08 27.07 8.78
CA GLU A 80 6.23 26.96 7.87
C GLU A 80 5.82 26.52 6.46
N LEU A 81 4.86 25.60 6.32
CA LEU A 81 4.30 25.23 5.01
C LEU A 81 3.65 26.42 4.30
N ARG A 82 2.92 27.27 5.04
CA ARG A 82 2.33 28.50 4.50
C ARG A 82 3.39 29.51 4.08
N GLU A 83 4.47 29.63 4.83
CA GLU A 83 5.60 30.52 4.50
C GLU A 83 6.34 30.02 3.24
N ARG A 84 6.61 28.72 3.12
CA ARG A 84 7.22 28.12 1.92
C ARG A 84 6.35 28.30 0.68
N ALA A 85 5.03 28.08 0.79
CA ALA A 85 4.10 28.27 -0.33
C ALA A 85 4.08 29.73 -0.84
N ARG A 86 4.18 30.71 0.06
CA ARG A 86 4.29 32.13 -0.31
C ARG A 86 5.61 32.46 -1.03
N ASN A 87 6.71 31.83 -0.65
CA ASN A 87 8.02 32.07 -1.25
C ASN A 87 8.18 31.47 -2.66
N ILE A 88 7.32 30.52 -3.05
CA ILE A 88 7.31 29.93 -4.41
C ILE A 88 6.46 30.78 -5.38
N SER A 89 5.72 31.77 -4.88
CA SER A 89 4.81 32.61 -5.68
C SER A 89 5.42 33.95 -6.13
N TYR A 90 6.75 34.04 -6.26
CA TYR A 90 7.47 35.21 -6.78
C TYR A 90 8.37 34.83 -7.95
#